data_AF-K1LEM7-F1
#
_entry.id   AF-K1LEM7-F1
#
_cell.length_a   1.000
_cell.length_b   1.000
_cell.length_c   1.000
_cell.angle_alpha   90.00
_cell.angle_beta   90.00
_cell.angle_gamma   90.00
#
_symmetry.space_group_name_H-M   'P 1'
#
loop_
_entity.id
_entity.type
_entity.pdbx_description
1 polymer ?
#
loop_
_entity_poly.entity_id
_entity_poly.type
_entity_poly.pdbx_seq_one_letter_code
_entity_poly.pdbx_strand_id
1 'polypeptide(L)' 'MQIVVNLGGLLDNNVTKSTNYLILGNNDYNAILKGKKSSKHKKAEKLKLEGQDIEIIDEFTFYDLIES' A
#
# COMPACT_ATOMS: atom_id res chain seq x y z
N MET A 1 -3.27 -7.64 9.77
CA MET A 1 -4.73 -7.85 9.80
C MET A 1 -5.02 -9.31 9.46
N GLN A 2 -5.69 -10.07 10.33
CA GLN A 2 -5.93 -11.51 10.11
C GLN A 2 -6.81 -11.80 8.89
N ILE A 3 -7.77 -10.92 8.56
CA ILE A 3 -8.65 -11.05 7.40
C ILE A 3 -7.89 -11.22 6.09
N VAL A 4 -6.79 -10.48 5.89
CA VAL A 4 -5.96 -10.57 4.69
C VAL A 4 -5.34 -11.95 4.54
N VAL A 5 -4.85 -12.51 5.65
CA VAL A 5 -4.27 -13.86 5.68
C VAL A 5 -5.35 -14.91 5.43
N ASN A 6 -6.54 -14.73 5.99
CA ASN A 6 -7.67 -15.63 5.78
C ASN A 6 -8.14 -15.65 4.31
N LEU A 7 -7.97 -14.53 3.60
CA LEU A 7 -8.23 -14.40 2.16
C LEU A 7 -7.04 -14.88 1.29
N GLY A 8 -5.97 -15.40 1.90
CA GLY A 8 -4.77 -15.89 1.20
C GLY A 8 -3.72 -14.83 0.87
N GLY A 9 -3.90 -13.60 1.33
CA GLY A 9 -2.95 -12.51 1.14
C GLY A 9 -1.74 -12.60 2.07
N LEU A 10 -0.60 -12.07 1.60
CA LEU A 10 0.66 -11.98 2.35
C LEU A 10 0.85 -10.56 2.87
N LEU A 11 1.13 -10.45 4.16
CA LEU A 11 1.43 -9.17 4.82
C LEU A 11 2.94 -9.04 5.03
N ASP A 12 3.50 -7.91 4.63
CA ASP A 12 4.88 -7.53 4.90
C ASP A 12 4.93 -6.10 5.44
N ASN A 13 5.94 -5.82 6.25
CA ASN A 13 6.23 -4.48 6.76
C ASN A 13 6.99 -3.62 5.75
N ASN A 14 7.56 -4.24 4.70
CA ASN A 14 8.34 -3.57 3.67
C ASN A 14 7.70 -3.68 2.30
N VAL A 15 7.98 -2.69 1.44
CA VAL A 15 7.66 -2.77 0.02
C VAL A 15 8.80 -3.51 -0.69
N THR A 16 8.50 -4.61 -1.38
CA THR A 16 9.45 -5.45 -2.10
C THR A 16 8.98 -5.68 -3.53
N LYS A 17 9.74 -6.47 -4.31
CA LYS A 17 9.37 -6.80 -5.69
C LYS A 17 8.15 -7.72 -5.81
N SER A 18 7.77 -8.38 -4.72
CA SER A 18 6.57 -9.21 -4.64
C SER A 18 5.38 -8.49 -4.02
N THR A 19 5.52 -7.21 -3.68
CA THR A 19 4.41 -6.41 -3.15
C THR A 19 3.54 -5.91 -4.30
N ASN A 20 2.24 -6.23 -4.24
CA ASN A 20 1.24 -5.76 -5.21
C ASN A 20 0.41 -4.58 -4.70
N TYR A 21 0.28 -4.40 -3.38
CA TYR A 21 -0.49 -3.29 -2.81
C TYR A 21 0.28 -2.64 -1.66
N LEU A 22 0.39 -1.31 -1.70
CA LEU A 22 0.74 -0.48 -0.56
C LEU A 22 -0.52 0.24 -0.08
N ILE A 23 -0.95 -0.08 1.14
CA ILE A 23 -2.11 0.56 1.78
C ILE A 23 -1.61 1.76 2.59
N LEU A 24 -2.15 2.94 2.32
CA LEU A 24 -1.86 4.17 3.04
C LEU A 24 -2.90 4.41 4.12
N GLY A 25 -2.46 4.45 5.37
CA GLY A 25 -3.31 4.84 6.48
C GLY A 25 -3.60 6.34 6.47
N ASN A 26 -4.74 6.74 7.03
CA ASN A 26 -5.21 8.13 7.06
C ASN A 26 -4.21 9.12 7.73
N ASN A 27 -3.32 8.64 8.60
CA ASN A 27 -2.25 9.45 9.20
C ASN A 27 -1.19 9.93 8.17
N ASP A 28 -1.00 9.17 7.09
CA ASP A 28 -0.11 9.58 5.99
C ASP A 28 -0.77 10.61 5.09
N TYR A 29 -2.11 10.75 5.08
CA TYR A 29 -2.82 11.77 4.30
C TYR A 29 -2.38 13.19 4.69
N ASN A 30 -2.27 13.46 6.00
CA ASN A 30 -1.76 14.73 6.52
C ASN A 30 -0.28 14.96 6.20
N ALA A 31 0.52 13.89 6.11
CA ALA A 31 1.93 13.98 5.75
C ALA A 31 2.11 14.21 4.24
N ILE A 32 1.31 13.55 3.41
CA ILE A 32 1.25 13.72 1.95
C ILE A 32 0.80 15.15 1.59
N LEU A 33 -0.24 15.67 2.25
CA LEU A 33 -0.69 17.06 2.10
C LEU A 33 0.39 18.08 2.49
N LYS A 34 1.28 17.71 3.41
CA LYS A 34 2.46 18.51 3.81
C LYS A 34 3.72 18.18 2.98
N GLY A 35 3.59 17.42 1.89
CA GLY A 35 4.67 17.02 0.99
C GLY A 35 5.65 15.97 1.54
N LYS A 36 5.38 15.39 2.71
CA LYS A 36 6.23 14.38 3.35
C LYS A 36 5.75 12.97 3.01
N LYS A 37 6.25 12.43 1.89
CA LYS A 37 6.10 11.01 1.54
C LYS A 37 6.99 10.14 2.42
N SER A 38 6.45 9.05 2.96
CA SER A 38 7.22 8.05 3.69
C SER A 38 8.20 7.31 2.76
N SER A 39 9.22 6.67 3.33
CA SER A 39 10.17 5.87 2.56
C SER A 39 9.49 4.69 1.82
N LYS A 40 8.42 4.12 2.39
CA LYS A 40 7.63 3.05 1.76
C LYS A 40 6.89 3.58 0.54
N HIS A 41 6.28 4.75 0.66
CA HIS A 41 5.56 5.41 -0.43
C HIS A 41 6.50 5.71 -1.60
N LYS A 42 7.66 6.34 -1.34
CA LYS A 42 8.68 6.61 -2.38
C LYS A 42 9.18 5.34 -3.05
N LYS A 43 9.35 4.25 -2.28
CA LYS A 43 9.79 2.95 -2.82
C LYS A 43 8.72 2.31 -3.71
N ALA A 44 7.44 2.35 -3.30
CA ALA A 44 6.34 1.84 -4.10
C ALA A 44 6.18 2.63 -5.42
N GLU A 45 6.27 3.97 -5.37
CA GLU A 45 6.23 4.80 -6.58
C GLU A 45 7.38 4.45 -7.53
N LYS A 46 8.60 4.28 -7.00
CA LYS A 46 9.75 3.87 -7.81
C LYS A 46 9.52 2.51 -8.47
N LEU A 47 9.05 1.51 -7.74
CA LEU A 47 8.80 0.17 -8.30
C LEU A 47 7.69 0.20 -9.35
N LYS A 48 6.63 0.99 -9.13
CA LYS A 48 5.58 1.21 -10.12
C LYS A 48 6.13 1.81 -11.42
N LEU A 49 6.98 2.83 -11.31
CA LEU A 49 7.68 3.44 -12.45
C LEU A 49 8.64 2.48 -13.16
N GLU A 50 9.22 1.53 -12.43
CA GLU A 50 10.05 0.45 -12.98
C GLU A 50 9.22 -0.66 -13.66
N GLY A 51 7.88 -0.52 -13.72
CA GLY A 51 6.97 -1.45 -14.40
C GLY A 51 6.51 -2.61 -13.53
N GLN A 52 6.73 -2.54 -12.22
CA GLN A 52 6.18 -3.54 -11.30
C GLN A 52 4.68 -3.34 -11.12
N ASP A 53 3.95 -4.45 -11.03
CA ASP A 53 2.53 -4.50 -10.72
C ASP A 53 2.31 -4.21 -9.23
N ILE A 54 2.44 -2.94 -8.85
CA ILE A 54 2.18 -2.43 -7.51
C ILE A 54 1.24 -1.23 -7.56
N GLU A 55 0.18 -1.32 -6.78
CA GLU A 55 -0.80 -0.27 -6.58
C GLU A 55 -0.66 0.39 -5.21
N ILE A 56 -0.89 1.71 -5.17
CA ILE A 56 -0.86 2.50 -3.94
C ILE A 56 -2.29 2.98 -3.70
N ILE A 57 -2.93 2.43 -2.68
CA ILE A 57 -4.34 2.69 -2.36
C ILE A 57 -4.48 3.19 -0.93
N ASP A 58 -5.55 3.90 -0.64
CA ASP A 58 -5.91 4.28 0.72
C ASP A 58 -6.64 3.15 1.46
N GLU A 59 -6.81 3.32 2.77
CA GLU A 59 -7.46 2.33 3.62
C GLU A 59 -8.93 2.08 3.24
N PHE A 60 -9.68 3.10 2.79
CA PHE A 60 -11.08 2.92 2.39
C PHE A 60 -11.19 2.07 1.13
N THR A 61 -10.39 2.40 0.11
CA THR A 61 -10.30 1.59 -1.12
C THR A 61 -9.90 0.14 -0.79
N PHE A 62 -9.02 -0.07 0.20
CA PHE A 62 -8.65 -1.41 0.63
C PHE A 62 -9.81 -2.18 1.27
N TYR A 63 -10.60 -1.54 2.15
CA TYR A 63 -11.78 -2.18 2.73
C TYR A 63 -12.82 -2.51 1.66
N ASP A 64 -13.08 -1.60 0.73
CA ASP A 64 -13.99 -1.85 -0.40
C ASP A 64 -13.56 -3.10 -1.18
N LEU A 65 -12.25 -3.29 -1.42
CA LEU A 65 -11.73 -4.45 -2.15
C LEU A 65 -11.93 -5.79 -1.42
N ILE A 66 -11.86 -5.82 -0.08
CA ILE A 66 -11.94 -7.08 0.69
C ILE A 66 -13.34 -7.38 1.22
N GLU A 67 -14.25 -6.40 1.22
CA GLU A 67 -15.66 -6.57 1.60
C GLU A 67 -16.58 -6.83 0.38
N SER A 68 -16.02 -6.81 -0.83
CA SER A 68 -16.72 -7.06 -2.12
C SER A 68 -17.07 -8.52 -2.38
#